data_AF-A0A4Y2B8D6-F1
#
_entry.id   AF-A0A4Y2B8D6-F1
#
_cell.length_a   1.000
_cell.length_b   1.000
_cell.length_c   1.000
_cell.angle_alpha   90.00
_cell.angle_beta   90.00
_cell.angle_gamma   90.00
#
_symmetry.space_group_name_H-M   'P 1'
#
loop_
_entity.id
_entity.type
_entity.pdbx_description
1 polymer ?
#
loop_
_entity_poly.entity_id
_entity_poly.type
_entity_poly.pdbx_seq_one_letter_code
_entity_poly.pdbx_strand_id
1 'polypeptide(L)'
;MHYTCHTYVSWSEASYLSSKRAAYELPDGAELIVGPIRTTFVCSSEGYYADIDNNCQIFHICHTAFHADGTSEMQHWSFLCGNQTVFNQFSFTCANFEDSIPCGNSDSFFYLNANLNVGPDVPLHSEEDAENAASLIPGRAAQAGLPPAGGFRG
;
A
#
# COMPACT_ATOMS: atom_id res chain seq x y z
N MET A 1 6.84 -59.56 16.13
CA MET A 1 7.73 -58.39 16.26
C MET A 1 7.17 -57.29 15.37
N HIS A 2 6.55 -56.28 15.99
CA HIS A 2 5.96 -55.13 15.33
C HIS A 2 7.06 -54.14 14.94
N TYR A 3 6.99 -53.62 13.72
CA TYR A 3 7.65 -52.37 13.35
C TYR A 3 6.56 -51.38 12.94
N THR A 4 6.26 -50.44 13.83
CA THR A 4 5.40 -49.27 13.57
C THR A 4 6.25 -48.15 12.99
N CYS A 5 5.94 -47.72 11.77
CA CYS A 5 6.47 -46.48 11.21
C CYS A 5 5.49 -45.34 11.52
N HIS A 6 5.81 -44.55 12.54
CA HIS A 6 5.31 -43.18 12.75
C HIS A 6 5.94 -42.28 11.66
N THR A 7 5.34 -41.27 11.05
CA THR A 7 4.23 -40.36 11.37
C THR A 7 3.54 -39.93 10.07
N TYR A 8 2.20 -39.94 10.06
CA TYR A 8 1.38 -39.31 9.03
C TYR A 8 1.46 -37.79 9.24
N VAL A 9 2.20 -37.07 8.40
CA VAL A 9 2.10 -35.60 8.37
C VAL A 9 0.75 -35.29 7.72
N SER A 10 -0.19 -34.80 8.53
CA SER A 10 -1.51 -34.42 8.06
C SER A 10 -1.38 -33.25 7.09
N TRP A 11 -1.96 -33.41 5.90
CA TRP A 11 -2.04 -32.42 4.82
C TRP A 11 -2.60 -31.04 5.24
N SER A 12 -3.17 -30.90 6.44
CA SER A 12 -3.64 -29.64 7.02
C SER A 12 -2.52 -28.68 7.45
N GLU A 13 -1.34 -29.18 7.86
CA GLU A 13 -0.25 -28.32 8.33
C GLU A 13 0.49 -27.63 7.18
N ALA A 14 0.59 -28.29 6.02
CA ALA A 14 1.15 -27.71 4.80
C ALA A 14 0.25 -26.58 4.23
N SER A 15 -1.07 -26.71 4.36
CA SER A 15 -2.02 -25.65 4.00
C SER A 15 -1.95 -24.44 4.94
N TYR A 16 -1.71 -24.70 6.24
CA TYR A 16 -1.57 -23.65 7.25
C TYR A 16 -0.30 -22.82 7.07
N LEU A 17 0.79 -23.44 6.60
CA LEU A 17 2.03 -22.74 6.23
C LEU A 17 1.91 -22.04 4.88
N SER A 18 1.11 -22.54 3.94
CA SER A 18 0.88 -21.90 2.64
C SER A 18 -0.03 -20.67 2.72
N SER A 19 -0.82 -20.51 3.79
CA SER A 19 -1.48 -19.23 4.12
C SER A 19 -0.52 -18.22 4.76
N LYS A 20 0.77 -18.54 4.94
CA LYS A 20 1.77 -17.55 5.34
C LYS A 20 2.11 -16.63 4.16
N ARG A 21 1.26 -15.60 4.04
CA ARG A 21 1.54 -14.26 3.53
C ARG A 21 2.11 -14.22 2.11
N ALA A 22 1.25 -13.84 1.15
CA ALA A 22 1.64 -13.32 -0.15
C ALA A 22 2.45 -11.99 -0.09
N ALA A 23 3.04 -11.69 1.07
CA ALA A 23 3.86 -10.53 1.30
C ALA A 23 5.12 -10.66 0.45
N TYR A 24 5.32 -9.69 -0.44
CA TYR A 24 6.44 -9.64 -1.37
C TYR A 24 6.49 -10.79 -2.39
N GLU A 25 5.37 -11.48 -2.64
CA GLU A 25 5.21 -12.32 -3.83
C GLU A 25 5.02 -11.42 -5.07
N LEU A 26 6.13 -10.90 -5.59
CA LEU A 26 6.15 -10.01 -6.74
C LEU A 26 6.52 -10.78 -8.01
N PRO A 27 6.16 -10.27 -9.22
CA PRO A 27 6.57 -10.89 -10.48
C PRO A 27 8.09 -11.00 -10.61
N ASP A 28 8.55 -12.05 -11.30
CA ASP A 28 9.97 -12.25 -11.60
C ASP A 28 10.59 -11.00 -12.24
N GLY A 29 11.72 -10.55 -11.69
CA GLY A 29 12.43 -9.37 -12.18
C GLY A 29 11.89 -8.03 -11.65
N ALA A 30 11.01 -8.04 -10.65
CA ALA A 30 10.60 -6.86 -9.89
C ALA A 30 11.76 -5.94 -9.51
N GLU A 31 12.88 -6.51 -9.06
CA GLU A 31 14.07 -5.79 -8.62
C GLU A 31 14.74 -4.98 -9.74
N LEU A 32 14.47 -5.31 -11.01
CA LEU A 32 14.95 -4.53 -12.16
C LEU A 32 14.24 -3.18 -12.27
N ILE A 33 13.02 -3.09 -11.74
CA ILE A 33 12.18 -1.88 -11.77
C ILE A 33 12.37 -1.10 -10.48
N VAL A 34 12.28 -1.78 -9.32
CA VAL A 34 12.24 -1.12 -8.01
C VAL A 34 13.56 -1.18 -7.24
N GLY A 35 14.58 -1.82 -7.80
CA GLY A 35 15.86 -2.04 -7.13
C GLY A 35 15.79 -3.11 -6.04
N PRO A 36 16.79 -3.16 -5.14
CA PRO A 36 16.83 -4.12 -4.04
C PRO A 36 15.64 -3.94 -3.09
N ILE A 37 14.87 -5.02 -2.90
CA ILE A 37 13.63 -4.99 -2.11
C ILE A 37 13.92 -5.30 -0.64
N ARG A 38 13.41 -4.45 0.25
CA ARG A 38 13.47 -4.61 1.70
C ARG A 38 12.16 -5.20 2.20
N THR A 39 12.21 -6.34 2.87
CA THR A 39 11.02 -7.07 3.35
C THR A 39 10.69 -6.75 4.81
N THR A 40 10.64 -5.46 5.15
CA THR A 40 10.51 -4.97 6.54
C THR A 40 9.10 -4.54 6.91
N PHE A 41 8.20 -4.35 5.93
CA PHE A 41 6.85 -3.88 6.20
C PHE A 41 6.00 -4.92 6.94
N VAL A 42 5.16 -4.43 7.86
CA VAL A 42 4.17 -5.22 8.58
C VAL A 42 2.86 -4.45 8.63
N CYS A 43 1.75 -5.11 8.28
CA CYS A 43 0.41 -4.55 8.41
C CYS A 43 0.10 -4.11 9.84
N SER A 44 -0.30 -2.85 10.02
CA SER A 44 -0.78 -2.31 11.29
C SER A 44 -2.29 -2.52 11.46
N SER A 45 -3.07 -2.19 10.44
CA SER A 45 -4.52 -2.39 10.36
C SER A 45 -4.95 -2.66 8.92
N GLU A 46 -6.24 -2.92 8.71
CA GLU A 46 -6.83 -2.99 7.37
C GLU A 46 -6.58 -1.67 6.60
N GLY A 47 -6.20 -1.77 5.32
CA GLY A 47 -5.90 -0.62 4.48
C GLY A 47 -4.78 -0.83 3.45
N TYR A 48 -4.40 0.26 2.81
CA TYR A 48 -3.38 0.38 1.79
C TYR A 48 -2.22 1.22 2.32
N TYR A 49 -1.00 0.72 2.16
CA TYR A 49 0.19 1.33 2.77
C TYR A 49 1.32 1.50 1.76
N ALA A 50 1.85 2.71 1.67
CA ALA A 50 3.09 2.99 0.96
C ALA A 50 4.27 2.32 1.69
N ASP A 51 5.11 1.60 0.96
CA ASP A 51 6.33 1.02 1.53
C ASP A 51 7.46 2.06 1.50
N ILE A 52 7.62 2.80 2.61
CA ILE A 52 8.63 3.85 2.74
C ILE A 52 10.06 3.28 2.64
N ASP A 53 10.28 2.05 3.13
CA ASP A 53 11.59 1.39 3.07
C ASP A 53 11.98 1.01 1.62
N ASN A 54 11.00 0.93 0.72
CA ASN A 54 11.18 0.68 -0.72
C ASN A 54 10.81 1.90 -1.59
N ASN A 55 11.04 3.11 -1.07
CA ASN A 55 10.84 4.38 -1.79
C ASN A 55 9.42 4.55 -2.36
N CYS A 56 8.42 3.91 -1.74
CA CYS A 56 7.02 3.90 -2.17
C CYS A 56 6.81 3.36 -3.59
N GLN A 57 7.80 2.69 -4.19
CA GLN A 57 7.64 1.99 -5.45
C GLN A 57 6.92 0.64 -5.27
N ILE A 58 6.88 0.16 -4.03
CA ILE A 58 6.04 -0.93 -3.56
C ILE A 58 4.97 -0.34 -2.64
N PHE A 59 3.78 -0.93 -2.69
CA PHE A 59 2.73 -0.70 -1.70
C PHE A 59 2.11 -2.02 -1.26
N HIS A 60 1.42 -1.98 -0.13
CA HIS A 60 0.82 -3.14 0.48
C HIS A 60 -0.68 -2.97 0.66
N ILE A 61 -1.40 -4.07 0.51
CA ILE A 61 -2.80 -4.17 0.92
C ILE A 61 -2.86 -5.12 2.10
N CYS A 62 -3.50 -4.65 3.18
CA CYS A 62 -3.74 -5.39 4.40
C CYS A 62 -5.25 -5.57 4.57
N HIS A 63 -5.69 -6.81 4.79
CA HIS A 63 -7.11 -7.13 4.97
C HIS A 63 -7.30 -8.15 6.08
N THR A 64 -8.30 -7.93 6.93
CA THR A 64 -8.63 -8.90 7.99
C THR A 64 -9.63 -9.91 7.46
N ALA A 65 -9.16 -11.12 7.17
CA ALA A 65 -10.03 -12.24 6.81
C ALA A 65 -10.62 -12.89 8.08
N PHE A 66 -11.92 -13.14 8.07
CA PHE A 66 -12.63 -13.83 9.14
C PHE A 66 -12.95 -15.26 8.71
N HIS A 67 -12.59 -16.22 9.56
CA HIS A 67 -12.79 -17.64 9.32
C HIS A 67 -14.09 -18.13 9.95
N ALA A 68 -14.63 -19.25 9.45
CA ALA A 68 -15.88 -19.83 9.93
C ALA A 68 -15.81 -20.31 11.40
N ASP A 69 -14.61 -20.54 11.91
CA ASP A 69 -14.35 -20.91 13.32
C ASP A 69 -14.30 -19.71 14.26
N GLY A 70 -14.53 -18.49 13.76
CA GLY A 70 -14.52 -17.25 14.53
C GLY A 70 -13.12 -16.66 14.74
N THR A 71 -12.07 -17.27 14.19
CA THR A 71 -10.74 -16.67 14.17
C THR A 71 -10.63 -15.62 13.07
N SER A 72 -9.67 -14.70 13.21
CA SER A 72 -9.33 -13.75 12.17
C SER A 72 -7.83 -13.79 11.87
N GLU A 73 -7.49 -13.48 10.63
CA GLU A 73 -6.11 -13.41 10.15
C GLU A 73 -5.92 -12.12 9.35
N MET A 74 -4.77 -11.47 9.53
CA MET A 74 -4.38 -10.36 8.69
C MET A 74 -3.69 -10.91 7.43
N GLN A 75 -4.35 -10.75 6.29
CA GLN A 75 -3.81 -11.04 4.98
C GLN A 75 -3.03 -9.83 4.47
N HIS A 76 -1.94 -10.09 3.76
CA HIS A 76 -0.98 -9.10 3.30
C HIS A 76 -0.55 -9.45 1.88
N TRP A 77 -0.73 -8.51 0.96
CA TRP A 77 -0.22 -8.57 -0.41
C TRP A 77 0.66 -7.36 -0.71
N SER A 78 1.66 -7.56 -1.56
CA SER A 78 2.54 -6.50 -2.05
C SER A 78 2.34 -6.29 -3.55
N PHE A 79 2.41 -5.04 -3.97
CA PHE A 79 2.25 -4.63 -5.36
C PHE A 79 3.33 -3.62 -5.72
N LEU A 80 3.65 -3.53 -7.01
CA LEU A 80 4.59 -2.53 -7.53
C LEU A 80 3.82 -1.47 -8.29
N CYS A 81 4.26 -0.23 -8.12
CA CYS A 81 3.90 0.83 -9.05
C CYS A 81 4.65 0.66 -10.38
N GLY A 82 4.02 1.13 -11.46
CA GLY A 82 4.62 1.09 -12.80
C GLY A 82 5.86 1.97 -12.92
N ASN A 83 6.54 1.88 -14.07
CA ASN A 83 7.78 2.62 -14.31
C ASN A 83 7.61 4.13 -14.02
N GLN A 84 8.53 4.69 -13.23
CA GLN A 84 8.58 6.11 -12.83
C GLN A 84 7.39 6.59 -11.97
N THR A 85 6.62 5.69 -11.39
CA THR A 85 5.53 6.05 -10.46
C THR A 85 5.82 5.56 -9.05
N VAL A 86 5.23 6.26 -8.07
CA VAL A 86 5.28 5.93 -6.65
C VAL A 86 3.86 5.91 -6.10
N PHE A 87 3.63 5.11 -5.07
CA PHE A 87 2.35 5.04 -4.40
C PHE A 87 2.13 6.31 -3.58
N ASN A 88 1.12 7.07 -3.97
CA ASN A 88 0.67 8.25 -3.26
C ASN A 88 -0.31 7.83 -2.17
N GLN A 89 0.15 7.85 -0.92
CA GLN A 89 -0.68 7.45 0.22
C GLN A 89 -1.94 8.30 0.40
N PHE A 90 -1.90 9.59 0.03
CA PHE A 90 -3.06 10.48 0.14
C PHE A 90 -4.19 10.08 -0.83
N SER A 91 -3.84 9.70 -2.07
CA SER A 91 -4.83 9.34 -3.09
C SER A 91 -5.09 7.84 -3.21
N PHE A 92 -4.33 6.99 -2.51
CA PHE A 92 -4.33 5.53 -2.62
C PHE A 92 -4.07 5.01 -4.05
N THR A 93 -3.25 5.73 -4.81
CA THR A 93 -2.95 5.39 -6.22
C THR A 93 -1.47 5.55 -6.53
N CYS A 94 -0.98 4.82 -7.54
CA CYS A 94 0.33 5.11 -8.12
C CYS A 94 0.24 6.39 -8.96
N ALA A 95 1.14 7.34 -8.71
CA ALA A 95 1.24 8.61 -9.43
C ALA A 95 2.69 8.92 -9.78
N ASN A 96 2.91 9.86 -10.70
CA ASN A 96 4.25 10.41 -10.91
C ASN A 96 4.74 11.06 -9.62
N PHE A 97 6.06 11.05 -9.41
CA PHE A 97 6.65 11.69 -8.23
C PHE A 97 6.21 13.16 -8.04
N GLU A 98 6.10 13.92 -9.13
CA GLU A 98 5.66 15.33 -9.11
C GLU A 98 4.20 15.51 -8.70
N ASP A 99 3.35 14.49 -8.91
CA ASP A 99 1.92 14.52 -8.59
C ASP A 99 1.61 13.77 -7.28
N SER A 100 2.63 13.21 -6.63
CA SER A 100 2.53 12.46 -5.39
C SER A 100 2.98 13.31 -4.22
N ILE A 101 2.44 13.01 -3.03
CA ILE A 101 3.13 13.42 -1.80
C ILE A 101 4.51 12.74 -1.76
N PRO A 102 5.53 13.37 -1.14
CA PRO A 102 6.84 12.75 -0.98
C PRO A 102 6.72 11.45 -0.19
N CYS A 103 7.44 10.40 -0.61
CA CYS A 103 7.35 9.08 0.00
C CYS A 103 7.60 9.09 1.52
N GLY A 104 8.55 9.92 1.99
CA GLY A 104 8.86 10.06 3.41
C GLY A 104 7.76 10.73 4.24
N ASN A 105 6.71 11.28 3.61
CA ASN A 105 5.54 11.84 4.27
C ASN A 105 4.32 10.89 4.19
N SER A 106 4.44 9.71 3.60
CA SER A 106 3.31 8.80 3.44
C SER A 106 2.71 8.38 4.78
N ASP A 107 3.53 8.16 5.79
CA ASP A 107 3.09 7.76 7.13
C ASP A 107 2.10 8.76 7.76
N SER A 108 2.26 10.06 7.50
CA SER A 108 1.33 11.08 7.99
C SER A 108 -0.07 10.97 7.40
N PHE A 109 -0.27 10.17 6.35
CA PHE A 109 -1.57 9.93 5.70
C PHE A 109 -2.11 8.51 5.94
N PHE A 110 -1.42 7.64 6.69
CA PHE A 110 -1.90 6.28 6.96
C PHE A 110 -3.25 6.22 7.69
N TYR A 111 -3.61 7.28 8.44
CA TYR A 111 -4.90 7.35 9.13
C TYR A 111 -6.09 7.37 8.16
N LEU A 112 -5.90 7.80 6.90
CA LEU A 112 -6.96 7.81 5.89
C LEU A 112 -7.47 6.40 5.56
N ASN A 113 -6.69 5.36 5.87
CA ASN A 113 -7.15 3.98 5.73
C ASN A 113 -8.41 3.68 6.54
N ALA A 114 -8.63 4.39 7.65
CA ALA A 114 -9.83 4.25 8.45
C ALA A 114 -11.12 4.64 7.69
N ASN A 115 -11.01 5.40 6.60
CA ASN A 115 -12.15 5.87 5.81
C ASN A 115 -12.55 4.91 4.67
N LEU A 116 -11.70 3.92 4.31
CA LEU A 116 -11.89 3.08 3.12
C LEU A 116 -13.11 2.15 3.19
N ASN A 117 -13.48 1.70 4.39
CA ASN A 117 -14.51 0.67 4.60
C ASN A 117 -15.73 1.19 5.38
N VAL A 118 -15.90 2.52 5.49
CA VAL A 118 -16.98 3.13 6.30
C VAL A 118 -18.28 3.26 5.51
N GLY A 119 -18.21 3.37 4.19
CA GLY A 119 -19.37 3.47 3.29
C GLY A 119 -19.21 4.55 2.22
N PRO A 120 -20.13 4.62 1.24
CA PRO A 120 -20.01 5.53 0.10
C PRO A 120 -20.22 7.01 0.44
N ASP A 121 -20.85 7.31 1.59
CA ASP A 121 -21.18 8.68 2.02
C ASP A 121 -20.07 9.34 2.85
N VAL A 122 -18.98 8.62 3.15
CA VAL A 122 -17.83 9.15 3.88
C VAL A 122 -16.74 9.52 2.87
N PRO A 123 -16.38 10.82 2.77
CA PRO A 123 -15.25 11.23 1.95
C PRO A 123 -13.97 10.53 2.41
N LEU A 124 -13.15 10.08 1.45
CA LEU A 124 -11.86 9.46 1.78
C LEU A 124 -10.91 10.45 2.46
N HIS A 125 -11.00 11.73 2.10
CA HIS A 125 -10.20 12.83 2.62
C HIS A 125 -11.10 14.04 2.91
N SER A 126 -10.72 14.83 3.92
CA SER A 126 -11.29 16.14 4.21
C SER A 126 -10.65 17.25 3.35
N GLU A 127 -11.21 18.45 3.41
CA GLU A 127 -10.62 19.64 2.77
C GLU A 127 -9.24 19.95 3.37
N GLU A 128 -9.09 19.82 4.69
CA GLU A 128 -7.81 20.01 5.38
C GLU A 128 -6.76 19.00 4.91
N ASP A 129 -7.14 17.75 4.70
CA ASP A 129 -6.22 16.71 4.21
C ASP A 129 -5.74 17.03 2.80
N ALA A 130 -6.63 17.55 1.95
CA ALA A 130 -6.30 17.98 0.61
C ALA A 130 -5.36 19.20 0.58
N GLU A 131 -5.55 20.16 1.49
CA GLU A 131 -4.64 21.30 1.65
C GLU A 131 -3.26 20.86 2.16
N ASN A 132 -3.23 19.99 3.17
CA ASN A 132 -2.00 19.41 3.71
C ASN A 132 -1.24 18.66 2.61
N ALA A 133 -1.91 17.79 1.85
CA ALA A 133 -1.28 17.11 0.72
C ALA A 133 -0.82 18.08 -0.38
N ALA A 134 -1.64 19.08 -0.73
CA ALA A 134 -1.29 20.06 -1.76
C ALA A 134 -0.03 20.87 -1.41
N SER A 135 0.22 21.13 -0.11
CA SER A 135 1.43 21.80 0.35
C SER A 135 2.71 20.97 0.18
N LEU A 136 2.58 19.64 0.07
CA LEU A 136 3.68 18.69 -0.05
C LEU A 136 3.95 18.25 -1.50
N ILE A 137 2.92 18.28 -2.37
CA ILE A 137 3.04 17.81 -3.75
C ILE A 137 3.94 18.75 -4.57
N PRO A 138 5.11 18.29 -5.06
CA PRO A 138 6.10 19.15 -5.73
C PRO A 138 5.55 19.85 -6.98
N GLY A 139 4.81 19.14 -7.81
CA GLY A 139 4.21 19.66 -9.04
C GLY A 139 3.14 20.73 -8.81
N ARG A 140 2.52 20.76 -7.62
CA ARG A 140 1.57 21.82 -7.24
C ARG A 140 2.26 23.04 -6.65
N ALA A 141 3.30 22.86 -5.85
CA ALA A 141 4.12 23.96 -5.35
C ALA A 141 4.75 24.77 -6.50
N ALA A 142 5.14 24.10 -7.60
CA ALA A 142 5.63 24.76 -8.81
C ALA A 142 4.57 25.64 -9.51
N GLN A 143 3.28 25.29 -9.41
CA GLN A 143 2.18 26.08 -10.01
C GLN A 143 1.69 27.23 -9.15
N ALA A 144 1.90 27.19 -7.83
CA ALA A 144 1.62 28.32 -6.94
C ALA A 144 2.54 29.54 -7.20
N GLY A 145 3.65 29.35 -7.93
CA GLY A 145 4.56 30.42 -8.36
C GLY A 145 4.25 31.00 -9.75
N LEU A 146 3.31 30.43 -10.51
CA LEU A 146 2.91 30.96 -11.81
C LEU A 146 1.74 31.95 -11.61
N PRO A 147 1.84 33.20 -12.11
CA PRO A 147 0.69 34.09 -12.12
C PRO A 147 -0.45 33.42 -12.90
N PRO A 148 -1.71 33.60 -12.48
CA PRO A 148 -2.84 33.03 -13.21
C PRO A 148 -2.73 33.43 -14.68
N ALA A 149 -2.74 32.45 -15.58
CA ALA A 149 -2.74 32.70 -17.01
C ALA A 149 -3.90 33.66 -17.31
N GLY A 150 -3.56 34.91 -17.61
CA GLY A 150 -4.52 35.97 -17.87
C GLY A 150 -5.51 35.49 -18.92
N GLY A 151 -6.81 35.61 -18.60
CA GLY A 151 -7.87 35.14 -19.47
C GLY A 151 -7.72 35.70 -20.88
N PHE A 152 -7.74 34.81 -21.87
CA PHE A 152 -7.93 35.19 -23.27
C PHE A 152 -9.28 35.90 -23.40
N ARG A 153 -9.25 37.23 -23.52
CA ARG A 153 -10.34 37.98 -24.10
C ARG A 153 -10.26 37.81 -25.61
N GLY A 154 -11.20 37.05 -26.17
CA GLY A 154 -11.53 36.96 -27.58
C GLY A 154 -13.03 37.01 -27.74
#